data_AF-A0A2S9ASC6-F1
#
_entry.id   AF-A0A2S9ASC6-F1
#
_cell.length_a   1.000
_cell.length_b   1.000
_cell.length_c   1.000
_cell.angle_alpha   90.00
_cell.angle_beta   90.00
_cell.angle_gamma   90.00
#
_symmetry.space_group_name_H-M   'P 1'
#
loop_
_entity.id
_entity.type
_entity.pdbx_description
1 polymer ?
#
loop_
_entity_poly.entity_id
_entity_poly.type
_entity_poly.pdbx_seq_one_letter_code
_entity_poly.pdbx_strand_id
1 'polypeptide(L)'
;MASKYESTDYVHVTLGELGISTDNAYARNFYPFESDDGVTQSHIESLASVLSKNPKSVIVQLGDNVDLNKKQKFQSVINLYHFWSAYGDLLSDIKKSPAQIYCVSTWWQSNWKDRVIKRRCESAGGTYVYIGDIYTDPNNTDRKTVDFEHTGVDSHPKDYGMKAIADRLVAAIKAK
;
A
#
# COMPACT_ATOMS: atom_id res chain seq x y z
N MET A 1 9.66 8.95 -6.15
CA MET A 1 9.66 7.51 -6.47
C MET A 1 10.94 6.90 -5.91
N ALA A 2 10.88 5.67 -5.41
CA ALA A 2 12.05 4.96 -4.91
C ALA A 2 12.70 4.03 -5.95
N SER A 3 11.98 3.71 -7.03
CA SER A 3 12.56 3.00 -8.16
C SER A 3 13.37 3.95 -9.06
N LYS A 4 14.35 3.38 -9.77
CA LYS A 4 15.24 4.11 -10.68
C LYS A 4 14.50 4.73 -11.87
N TYR A 5 13.39 4.12 -12.27
CA TYR A 5 12.49 4.61 -13.32
C TYR A 5 11.02 4.39 -12.91
N GLU A 6 10.11 5.16 -13.53
CA GLU A 6 8.66 4.98 -13.33
C GLU A 6 8.20 3.59 -13.83
N SER A 7 8.72 3.13 -14.97
CA SER A 7 8.42 1.82 -15.53
C SER A 7 8.80 0.63 -14.64
N THR A 8 9.61 0.86 -13.60
CA THR A 8 10.11 -0.17 -12.70
C THR A 8 9.51 -0.08 -11.29
N ASP A 9 8.57 0.84 -11.04
CA ASP A 9 7.78 0.78 -9.81
C ASP A 9 6.78 -0.38 -9.83
N TYR A 10 6.36 -0.85 -8.65
CA TYR A 10 5.52 -2.04 -8.54
C TYR A 10 4.16 -1.89 -9.24
N VAL A 11 3.63 -0.67 -9.43
CA VAL A 11 2.38 -0.44 -10.15
C VAL A 11 2.58 -0.79 -11.62
N HIS A 12 3.61 -0.21 -12.25
CA HIS A 12 3.92 -0.48 -13.66
C HIS A 12 4.28 -1.95 -13.91
N VAL A 13 5.05 -2.56 -13.01
CA VAL A 13 5.39 -3.99 -13.10
C VAL A 13 4.13 -4.86 -12.96
N THR A 14 3.25 -4.56 -11.99
CA THR A 14 1.98 -5.29 -11.80
C THR A 14 1.10 -5.18 -13.05
N LEU A 15 0.96 -3.98 -13.61
CA LEU A 15 0.18 -3.74 -14.83
C LEU A 15 0.75 -4.53 -16.02
N GLY A 16 2.07 -4.49 -16.22
CA GLY A 16 2.75 -5.24 -17.27
C GLY A 16 2.52 -6.75 -17.17
N GLU A 17 2.63 -7.33 -15.97
CA GLU A 17 2.42 -8.76 -15.74
C GLU A 17 0.96 -9.22 -15.86
N LEU A 18 0.02 -8.29 -15.71
CA LEU A 18 -1.40 -8.51 -15.97
C LEU A 18 -1.80 -8.21 -17.42
N GLY A 19 -0.89 -7.66 -18.24
CA GLY A 19 -1.19 -7.23 -19.60
C GLY A 19 -2.14 -6.04 -19.68
N ILE A 20 -2.15 -5.18 -18.66
CA ILE A 20 -3.02 -3.99 -18.58
C ILE A 20 -2.23 -2.75 -19.02
N SER A 21 -2.76 -2.02 -20.01
CA SER A 21 -2.20 -0.70 -20.40
C SER A 21 -2.30 0.29 -19.24
N THR A 22 -1.29 1.15 -19.08
CA THR A 22 -1.28 2.26 -18.11
C THR A 22 -2.47 3.20 -18.29
N ASP A 23 -2.99 3.36 -19.52
CA ASP A 23 -4.18 4.17 -19.81
C ASP A 23 -5.45 3.62 -19.14
N ASN A 24 -5.45 2.33 -18.77
CA ASN A 24 -6.54 1.66 -18.09
C ASN A 24 -6.35 1.59 -16.57
N ALA A 25 -5.33 2.28 -16.04
CA ALA A 25 -5.01 2.29 -14.61
C ALA A 25 -5.08 3.70 -14.04
N TYR A 26 -5.34 3.78 -12.74
CA TYR A 26 -5.22 4.99 -11.95
C TYR A 26 -4.31 4.71 -10.77
N ALA A 27 -3.26 5.50 -10.62
CA ALA A 27 -2.32 5.42 -9.52
C ALA A 27 -2.15 6.80 -8.89
N ARG A 28 -2.19 6.86 -7.56
CA ARG A 28 -1.99 8.10 -6.81
C ARG A 28 -1.30 7.80 -5.49
N ASN A 29 -0.30 8.62 -5.15
CA ASN A 29 0.28 8.63 -3.82
C ASN A 29 -0.76 9.19 -2.83
N PHE A 30 -1.07 8.39 -1.79
CA PHE A 30 -2.06 8.70 -0.78
C PHE A 30 -1.46 8.87 0.62
N TYR A 31 -0.13 9.06 0.74
CA TYR A 31 0.56 9.11 2.04
C TYR A 31 0.00 10.11 3.07
N PRO A 32 -0.54 11.31 2.70
CA PRO A 32 -1.05 12.24 3.71
C PRO A 32 -2.18 11.63 4.55
N PHE A 33 -2.90 10.67 3.98
CA PHE A 33 -3.94 9.89 4.63
C PHE A 33 -3.46 9.10 5.86
N GLU A 34 -2.17 8.83 5.97
CA GLU A 34 -1.58 8.06 7.06
C GLU A 34 -1.08 8.92 8.22
N SER A 35 -0.96 10.24 8.00
CA SER A 35 -0.29 11.16 8.91
C SER A 35 -1.07 12.43 9.24
N ASP A 36 -2.13 12.74 8.50
CA ASP A 36 -2.93 13.96 8.65
C ASP A 36 -4.44 13.65 8.63
N ASP A 37 -5.05 13.67 9.81
CA ASP A 37 -6.49 13.43 9.96
C ASP A 37 -7.34 14.51 9.26
N GLY A 38 -6.81 15.72 9.10
CA GLY A 38 -7.52 16.84 8.49
C GLY A 38 -7.82 16.65 7.01
N VAL A 39 -7.12 15.71 6.35
CA VAL A 39 -7.29 15.45 4.91
C VAL A 39 -7.99 14.13 4.60
N THR A 40 -8.28 13.30 5.60
CA THR A 40 -8.90 11.97 5.43
C THR A 40 -10.19 12.02 4.61
N GLN A 41 -11.15 12.85 5.03
CA GLN A 41 -12.46 12.91 4.38
C GLN A 41 -12.37 13.43 2.94
N SER A 42 -11.64 14.52 2.71
CA SER A 42 -11.48 15.11 1.37
C SER A 42 -10.72 14.18 0.42
N HIS A 43 -9.77 13.40 0.93
CA HIS A 43 -9.08 12.38 0.15
C HIS A 43 -10.02 11.25 -0.28
N ILE A 44 -10.85 10.73 0.63
CA ILE A 44 -11.86 9.71 0.28
C ILE A 44 -12.81 10.25 -0.78
N GLU A 45 -13.36 11.45 -0.57
CA GLU A 45 -14.29 12.08 -1.53
C GLU A 45 -13.66 12.27 -2.91
N SER A 46 -12.35 12.56 -2.97
CA SER A 46 -11.64 12.71 -4.24
C SER A 46 -11.59 11.43 -5.09
N LEU A 47 -11.82 10.25 -4.49
CA LEU A 47 -11.86 8.98 -5.21
C LEU A 47 -13.20 8.74 -5.94
N ALA A 48 -14.24 9.52 -5.65
CA ALA A 48 -15.57 9.32 -6.22
C ALA A 48 -15.57 9.24 -7.76
N SER A 49 -14.78 10.08 -8.42
CA SER A 49 -14.65 10.11 -9.89
C SER A 49 -13.94 8.89 -10.48
N VAL A 50 -13.09 8.22 -9.69
CA VAL A 50 -12.37 7.01 -10.09
C VAL A 50 -13.23 5.79 -9.83
N LEU A 51 -13.86 5.71 -8.65
CA LEU A 51 -14.74 4.61 -8.27
C LEU A 51 -16.01 4.56 -9.14
N SER A 52 -16.53 5.71 -9.60
CA SER A 52 -17.68 5.77 -10.51
C SER A 52 -17.41 5.15 -11.88
N LYS A 53 -16.13 4.96 -12.25
CA LYS A 53 -15.73 4.23 -13.46
C LYS A 53 -15.80 2.70 -13.29
N ASN A 54 -16.26 2.21 -12.14
CA ASN A 54 -16.38 0.80 -11.80
C ASN A 54 -15.08 0.01 -12.06
N PRO A 55 -13.98 0.36 -11.38
CA PRO A 55 -12.73 -0.38 -11.52
C PRO A 55 -12.96 -1.85 -11.15
N LYS A 56 -12.29 -2.77 -11.88
CA LYS A 56 -12.36 -4.20 -11.57
C LYS A 56 -11.68 -4.54 -10.26
N SER A 57 -10.61 -3.83 -9.94
CA SER A 57 -9.79 -4.05 -8.75
C SER A 57 -9.33 -2.71 -8.18
N VAL A 58 -9.21 -2.64 -6.86
CA VAL A 58 -8.61 -1.54 -6.13
C VAL A 58 -7.53 -2.11 -5.22
N ILE A 59 -6.31 -1.60 -5.37
CA ILE A 59 -5.15 -1.97 -4.55
C ILE A 59 -4.88 -0.82 -3.58
N VAL A 60 -4.80 -1.14 -2.29
CA VAL A 60 -4.52 -0.18 -1.23
C VAL A 60 -3.23 -0.60 -0.52
N GLN A 61 -2.17 0.19 -0.67
CA GLN A 61 -0.92 0.02 0.07
C GLN A 61 -0.70 1.28 0.91
N LEU A 62 -1.07 1.19 2.19
CA LEU A 62 -0.90 2.26 3.18
C LEU A 62 -0.60 1.60 4.53
N GLY A 63 0.19 2.27 5.35
CA GLY A 63 0.54 1.95 6.73
C GLY A 63 1.97 2.35 7.07
N ASP A 64 2.86 2.40 6.08
CA ASP A 64 4.28 2.66 6.27
C ASP A 64 4.55 4.04 6.92
N ASN A 65 3.73 5.04 6.63
CA ASN A 65 3.88 6.40 7.17
C ASN A 65 3.21 6.64 8.53
N VAL A 66 2.49 5.66 9.10
CA VAL A 66 1.91 5.76 10.45
C VAL A 66 3.02 5.77 11.50
N ASP A 67 3.18 6.85 12.27
CA ASP A 67 4.24 6.93 13.29
C ASP A 67 3.90 6.09 14.55
N LEU A 68 4.73 5.09 14.84
CA LEU A 68 4.66 4.27 16.04
C LEU A 68 5.99 4.35 16.80
N ASN A 69 6.10 5.36 17.67
CA ASN A 69 7.29 5.62 18.46
C ASN A 69 7.29 4.87 19.81
N LYS A 70 8.25 3.97 20.02
CA LYS A 70 8.40 3.18 21.27
C LYS A 70 8.52 4.04 22.54
N LYS A 71 9.05 5.26 22.44
CA LYS A 71 9.18 6.20 23.57
C LYS A 71 7.86 6.93 23.86
N GLN A 72 6.97 7.03 22.87
CA GLN A 72 5.66 7.70 22.97
C GLN A 72 4.53 6.68 22.78
N LYS A 73 4.43 5.71 23.71
CA LYS A 73 3.48 4.59 23.60
C LYS A 73 2.02 5.05 23.49
N PHE A 74 1.62 6.05 24.27
CA PHE A 74 0.26 6.58 24.25
C PHE A 74 -0.08 7.21 22.89
N GLN A 75 0.82 8.05 22.37
CA GLN A 75 0.65 8.63 21.03
C GLN A 75 0.63 7.55 19.93
N SER A 76 1.43 6.49 20.06
CA SER A 76 1.42 5.37 19.11
C SER A 76 0.07 4.63 19.09
N VAL A 77 -0.59 4.49 20.24
CA VAL A 77 -1.94 3.89 20.32
C VAL A 77 -2.96 4.80 19.65
N ILE A 78 -2.87 6.11 19.90
CA ILE A 78 -3.70 7.12 19.24
C ILE A 78 -3.53 7.05 17.73
N ASN A 79 -2.30 7.15 17.22
CA ASN A 79 -2.00 7.09 15.78
C ASN A 79 -2.50 5.78 15.14
N LEU A 80 -2.35 4.64 15.83
CA LEU A 80 -2.85 3.37 15.34
C LEU A 80 -4.40 3.32 15.28
N TYR A 81 -5.08 3.96 16.24
CA TYR A 81 -6.53 4.10 16.23
C TYR A 81 -7.01 5.01 15.10
N HIS A 82 -6.38 6.17 14.90
CA HIS A 82 -6.67 7.06 13.77
C HIS A 82 -6.51 6.34 12.44
N PHE A 83 -5.39 5.65 12.24
CA PHE A 83 -5.18 4.83 11.07
C PHE A 83 -6.25 3.74 10.93
N TRP A 84 -6.60 3.04 12.01
CA TRP A 84 -7.67 2.04 11.99
C TRP A 84 -9.01 2.64 11.56
N SER A 85 -9.36 3.84 12.03
CA SER A 85 -10.60 4.54 11.65
C SER A 85 -10.56 4.94 10.18
N ALA A 86 -9.57 5.76 9.78
CA ALA A 86 -9.41 6.29 8.44
C ALA A 86 -9.33 5.19 7.38
N TYR A 87 -8.51 4.16 7.61
CA TYR A 87 -8.40 3.01 6.71
C TYR A 87 -9.74 2.25 6.60
N GLY A 88 -10.51 2.17 7.68
CA GLY A 88 -11.86 1.61 7.66
C GLY A 88 -12.84 2.41 6.81
N ASP A 89 -12.81 3.74 6.94
CA ASP A 89 -13.68 4.64 6.18
C ASP A 89 -13.34 4.61 4.68
N LEU A 90 -12.06 4.58 4.34
CA LEU A 90 -11.58 4.40 2.96
C LEU A 90 -12.11 3.09 2.35
N LEU A 91 -11.96 1.97 3.05
CA LEU A 91 -12.45 0.68 2.55
C LEU A 91 -13.99 0.62 2.48
N SER A 92 -14.69 1.29 3.41
CA SER A 92 -16.15 1.41 3.37
C SER A 92 -16.61 2.13 2.11
N ASP A 93 -15.90 3.18 1.70
CA ASP A 93 -16.20 3.91 0.46
C ASP A 93 -15.89 3.06 -0.79
N ILE A 94 -14.72 2.42 -0.84
CA ILE A 94 -14.34 1.53 -1.95
C ILE A 94 -15.37 0.39 -2.12
N LYS A 95 -15.87 -0.17 -1.01
CA LYS A 95 -16.86 -1.27 -1.01
C LYS A 95 -18.21 -0.89 -1.62
N LYS A 96 -18.49 0.41 -1.81
CA LYS A 96 -19.68 0.86 -2.57
C LYS A 96 -19.57 0.55 -4.06
N SER A 97 -18.35 0.28 -4.55
CA SER A 97 -18.10 -0.22 -5.91
C SER A 97 -18.04 -1.75 -5.94
N PRO A 98 -18.25 -2.39 -7.10
CA PRO A 98 -18.11 -3.86 -7.26
C PRO A 98 -16.64 -4.32 -7.34
N ALA A 99 -15.67 -3.44 -7.08
CA ALA A 99 -14.26 -3.73 -7.25
C ALA A 99 -13.77 -4.80 -6.26
N GLN A 100 -12.85 -5.65 -6.74
CA GLN A 100 -12.10 -6.54 -5.85
C GLN A 100 -11.05 -5.72 -5.09
N ILE A 101 -11.08 -5.80 -3.75
CA ILE A 101 -10.17 -5.04 -2.89
C ILE A 101 -8.94 -5.89 -2.55
N TYR A 102 -7.75 -5.33 -2.74
CA TYR A 102 -6.48 -5.91 -2.31
C TYR A 102 -5.77 -4.95 -1.36
N CYS A 103 -5.51 -5.39 -0.13
CA CYS A 103 -4.82 -4.57 0.86
C CYS A 103 -3.42 -5.11 1.07
N VAL A 104 -2.42 -4.30 0.73
CA VAL A 104 -1.02 -4.67 0.80
C VAL A 104 -0.47 -4.30 2.19
N SER A 105 0.30 -5.19 2.80
CA SER A 105 0.92 -4.94 4.11
C SER A 105 2.00 -3.86 4.04
N THR A 106 2.59 -3.54 5.20
CA THR A 106 3.72 -2.61 5.30
C THR A 106 5.00 -3.18 4.72
N TRP A 107 5.83 -2.31 4.12
CA TRP A 107 7.18 -2.65 3.65
C TRP A 107 8.15 -2.84 4.82
N TRP A 108 8.14 -1.93 5.80
CA TRP A 108 8.99 -2.01 6.99
C TRP A 108 8.32 -2.78 8.12
N GLN A 109 8.00 -4.05 7.86
CA GLN A 109 7.36 -5.03 8.75
C GLN A 109 6.84 -4.48 10.09
N SER A 110 5.53 -4.34 10.23
CA SER A 110 4.93 -3.90 11.50
C SER A 110 3.71 -4.71 11.88
N ASN A 111 3.88 -5.60 12.86
CA ASN A 111 2.81 -6.45 13.39
C ASN A 111 1.55 -5.66 13.83
N TRP A 112 1.69 -4.43 14.30
CA TRP A 112 0.54 -3.62 14.71
C TRP A 112 -0.20 -3.04 13.52
N LYS A 113 0.52 -2.43 12.58
CA LYS A 113 -0.05 -1.84 11.37
C LYS A 113 -0.65 -2.92 10.46
N ASP A 114 0.08 -4.00 10.24
CA ASP A 114 -0.35 -5.14 9.43
C ASP A 114 -1.61 -5.82 10.00
N ARG A 115 -1.76 -5.87 11.33
CA ARG A 115 -3.01 -6.35 11.95
C ARG A 115 -4.20 -5.44 11.67
N VAL A 116 -4.00 -4.11 11.68
CA VAL A 116 -5.06 -3.15 11.30
C VAL A 116 -5.44 -3.37 9.84
N ILE A 117 -4.45 -3.37 8.93
CA ILE A 117 -4.65 -3.54 7.48
C ILE A 117 -5.39 -4.84 7.21
N LYS A 118 -4.90 -5.98 7.72
CA LYS A 118 -5.50 -7.30 7.51
C LYS A 118 -6.95 -7.34 8.00
N ARG A 119 -7.20 -6.93 9.25
CA ARG A 119 -8.56 -6.98 9.84
C ARG A 119 -9.55 -6.10 9.09
N ARG A 120 -9.14 -4.88 8.71
CA ARG A 120 -10.00 -3.97 7.95
C ARG A 120 -10.25 -4.49 6.55
N CYS A 121 -9.23 -5.04 5.88
CA CYS A 121 -9.36 -5.63 4.56
C CYS A 121 -10.37 -6.79 4.55
N GLU A 122 -10.19 -7.75 5.47
CA GLU A 122 -11.05 -8.92 5.58
C GLU A 122 -12.51 -8.51 5.90
N SER A 123 -12.68 -7.52 6.76
CA SER A 123 -14.02 -6.97 7.10
C SER A 123 -14.70 -6.29 5.90
N ALA A 124 -13.92 -5.74 4.98
CA ALA A 124 -14.42 -5.17 3.73
C ALA A 124 -14.68 -6.23 2.65
N GLY A 125 -14.33 -7.51 2.88
CA GLY A 125 -14.38 -8.58 1.88
C GLY A 125 -13.19 -8.59 0.91
N GLY A 126 -12.14 -7.85 1.24
CA GLY A 126 -10.91 -7.78 0.46
C GLY A 126 -9.94 -8.93 0.73
N THR A 127 -8.89 -8.99 -0.09
CA THR A 127 -7.79 -9.95 0.04
C THR A 127 -6.56 -9.23 0.62
N TYR A 128 -6.07 -9.72 1.75
CA TYR A 128 -4.84 -9.23 2.34
C TYR A 128 -3.61 -9.82 1.63
N VAL A 129 -2.72 -8.95 1.16
CA VAL A 129 -1.48 -9.31 0.45
C VAL A 129 -0.30 -8.96 1.35
N TYR A 130 0.31 -9.97 1.95
CA TYR A 130 1.46 -9.77 2.83
C TYR A 130 2.72 -9.48 2.00
N ILE A 131 3.51 -8.47 2.37
CA ILE A 131 4.81 -8.08 1.78
C ILE A 131 5.90 -7.82 2.84
N GLY A 132 5.57 -7.87 4.14
CA GLY A 132 6.45 -7.38 5.21
C GLY A 132 7.74 -8.18 5.43
N ASP A 133 7.89 -9.35 4.83
CA ASP A 133 9.10 -10.17 4.83
C ASP A 133 10.08 -9.81 3.70
N ILE A 134 9.67 -9.04 2.69
CA ILE A 134 10.52 -8.75 1.51
C ILE A 134 11.71 -7.87 1.89
N TYR A 135 11.53 -6.87 2.75
CA TYR A 135 12.62 -5.99 3.18
C TYR A 135 13.73 -6.74 3.92
N THR A 136 13.36 -7.74 4.73
CA THR A 136 14.30 -8.53 5.55
C THR A 136 14.77 -9.82 4.86
N ASP A 137 14.27 -10.13 3.67
CA ASP A 137 14.67 -11.29 2.89
C ASP A 137 16.20 -11.27 2.62
N PRO A 138 16.95 -12.32 3.00
CA PRO A 138 18.39 -12.41 2.73
C PRO A 138 18.75 -12.36 1.24
N ASN A 139 17.82 -12.69 0.35
CA ASN A 139 18.01 -12.59 -1.09
C ASN A 139 17.75 -11.19 -1.66
N ASN A 140 17.23 -10.27 -0.84
CA ASN A 140 16.93 -8.91 -1.27
C ASN A 140 18.21 -8.18 -1.70
N THR A 141 18.32 -7.98 -3.02
CA THR A 141 19.48 -7.31 -3.63
C THR A 141 19.47 -5.80 -3.47
N ASP A 142 18.33 -5.18 -3.18
CA ASP A 142 18.20 -3.72 -2.96
C ASP A 142 19.06 -3.23 -1.80
N ARG A 143 19.35 -4.14 -0.85
CA ARG A 143 20.16 -3.87 0.35
C ARG A 143 21.66 -4.03 0.16
N LYS A 144 22.11 -4.51 -1.01
CA LYS A 144 23.53 -4.75 -1.32
C LYS A 144 24.23 -3.52 -1.89
N THR A 145 23.47 -2.52 -2.33
CA THR A 145 23.95 -1.27 -2.90
C THR A 145 23.32 -0.09 -2.16
N VAL A 146 24.06 1.01 -2.08
CA VAL A 146 23.52 2.32 -1.69
C VAL A 146 23.41 3.12 -2.98
N ASP A 147 22.19 3.37 -3.42
CA ASP A 147 21.91 4.05 -4.69
C ASP A 147 21.54 5.53 -4.46
N PHE A 148 21.17 5.89 -3.23
CA PHE A 148 20.79 7.25 -2.83
C PHE A 148 21.52 7.70 -1.57
N GLU A 149 21.94 8.97 -1.55
CA GLU A 149 22.64 9.57 -0.40
C GLU A 149 21.75 9.64 0.84
N HIS A 150 20.45 9.91 0.66
CA HIS A 150 19.50 9.95 1.76
C HIS A 150 19.08 8.52 2.17
N THR A 151 19.56 8.07 3.32
CA THR A 151 19.35 6.70 3.84
C THR A 151 17.87 6.31 3.97
N GLY A 152 17.01 7.28 4.31
CA GLY A 152 15.56 7.06 4.35
C GLY A 152 14.93 6.83 2.98
N VAL A 153 15.51 7.36 1.91
CA VAL A 153 15.05 7.11 0.53
C VAL A 153 15.59 5.77 0.05
N ASP A 154 16.87 5.50 0.33
CA ASP A 154 17.55 4.26 -0.06
C ASP A 154 16.93 2.99 0.57
N SER A 155 16.22 3.13 1.69
CA SER A 155 15.54 2.03 2.39
C SER A 155 14.15 1.67 1.85
N HIS A 156 13.66 2.40 0.84
CA HIS A 156 12.45 2.05 0.11
C HIS A 156 12.73 0.91 -0.89
N PRO A 157 11.71 0.17 -1.37
CA PRO A 157 11.91 -0.87 -2.37
C PRO A 157 12.56 -0.29 -3.64
N LYS A 158 13.56 -0.98 -4.16
CA LYS A 158 14.14 -0.75 -5.49
C LYS A 158 13.67 -1.87 -6.41
N ASP A 159 14.41 -2.21 -7.46
CA ASP A 159 13.91 -3.12 -8.49
C ASP A 159 13.56 -4.53 -7.96
N TYR A 160 14.32 -5.08 -7.00
CA TYR A 160 13.97 -6.38 -6.39
C TYR A 160 12.69 -6.28 -5.58
N GLY A 161 12.60 -5.29 -4.68
CA GLY A 161 11.43 -5.07 -3.85
C GLY A 161 10.18 -4.78 -4.67
N MET A 162 10.27 -3.90 -5.67
CA MET A 162 9.17 -3.55 -6.57
C MET A 162 8.65 -4.78 -7.31
N LYS A 163 9.56 -5.61 -7.85
CA LYS A 163 9.19 -6.86 -8.51
C LYS A 163 8.53 -7.84 -7.56
N ALA A 164 9.08 -8.04 -6.37
CA ALA A 164 8.54 -8.97 -5.38
C ALA A 164 7.16 -8.53 -4.85
N ILE A 165 6.92 -7.22 -4.70
CA ILE A 165 5.58 -6.68 -4.39
C ILE A 165 4.61 -6.98 -5.53
N ALA A 166 5.01 -6.71 -6.78
CA ALA A 166 4.20 -6.96 -7.95
C ALA A 166 3.84 -8.46 -8.10
N ASP A 167 4.80 -9.36 -7.91
CA ASP A 167 4.57 -10.82 -7.96
C ASP A 167 3.46 -11.26 -6.98
N ARG A 168 3.47 -10.72 -5.76
CA ARG A 168 2.47 -11.06 -4.74
C ARG A 168 1.10 -10.50 -5.08
N LEU A 169 1.04 -9.30 -5.63
CA LEU A 169 -0.20 -8.70 -6.14
C LEU A 169 -0.78 -9.52 -7.30
N VAL A 170 0.04 -9.85 -8.29
CA VAL A 170 -0.36 -10.63 -9.46
C VAL A 170 -0.85 -12.01 -9.05
N ALA A 171 -0.15 -12.69 -8.15
CA ALA A 171 -0.58 -13.97 -7.60
C ALA A 171 -1.94 -13.85 -6.90
N ALA A 172 -2.13 -12.82 -6.06
CA ALA A 172 -3.40 -12.58 -5.37
C ALA A 172 -4.55 -12.26 -6.34
N ILE A 173 -4.27 -11.52 -7.42
CA ILE A 173 -5.25 -11.14 -8.44
C ILE A 173 -5.67 -12.34 -9.27
N LYS A 174 -4.72 -13.17 -9.72
CA LYS A 174 -4.99 -14.35 -10.55
C LYS A 174 -5.61 -15.53 -9.79
N ALA A 175 -5.58 -15.51 -8.46
CA ALA A 175 -6.17 -16.56 -7.62
C ALA A 175 -7.70 -16.43 -7.45
N LYS A 176 -8.32 -15.35 -7.94
CA LYS A 176 -9.77 -15.12 -7.93
C LYS A 176 -10.35 -15.26 -9.33
#